data_AF-A0A1D1UMU3-F1
#
_entry.id   AF-A0A1D1UMU3-F1
#
_cell.length_a   1.000
_cell.length_b   1.000
_cell.length_c   1.000
_cell.angle_alpha   90.00
_cell.angle_beta   90.00
_cell.angle_gamma   90.00
#
_symmetry.space_group_name_H-M   'P 1'
#
loop_
_entity.id
_entity.type
_entity.pdbx_description
1 polymer ?
#
loop_
_entity_poly.entity_id
_entity_poly.type
_entity_poly.pdbx_seq_one_letter_code
_entity_poly.pdbx_strand_id
1 'polypeptide(L)'
;MPQAKERAVLLRKMDRRIELLRLRREDCSSGSSSEDTESSSDSSDTSSEECELDILKTRRRFLRRCLYLRKRSLVPKISHFVDTILSRLNDVRFKVDLRMYTEFFVDLADRLAGHRVFRSTIQNPQRPVQLQLMVATCTWPAKTASCRNGA
;
A
#
# COMPACT_ATOMS: atom_id res chain seq x y z
N MET A 1 -0.18 -16.84 -0.99
CA MET A 1 -0.58 -15.48 -0.51
C MET A 1 -1.92 -15.11 -1.14
N PRO A 2 -2.98 -14.79 -0.37
CA PRO A 2 -4.33 -14.57 -0.91
C PRO A 2 -4.37 -13.44 -1.93
N GLN A 3 -5.17 -13.55 -2.98
CA GLN A 3 -5.31 -12.53 -4.02
C GLN A 3 -6.02 -11.27 -3.49
N ALA A 4 -5.83 -10.11 -4.14
CA ALA A 4 -6.43 -8.84 -3.68
C ALA A 4 -7.96 -8.87 -3.55
N LYS A 5 -8.64 -9.65 -4.41
CA LYS A 5 -10.09 -9.86 -4.37
C LYS A 5 -10.52 -10.62 -3.11
N GLU A 6 -9.79 -11.66 -2.74
CA GLU A 6 -10.04 -12.47 -1.53
C GLU A 6 -9.85 -11.65 -0.24
N ARG A 7 -8.88 -10.71 -0.26
CA ARG A 7 -8.60 -9.80 0.87
C ARG A 7 -9.76 -8.84 1.16
N ALA A 8 -10.33 -8.23 0.12
CA ALA A 8 -11.49 -7.34 0.28
C ALA A 8 -12.73 -8.12 0.75
N VAL A 9 -12.90 -9.36 0.30
CA VAL A 9 -13.98 -10.24 0.74
C VAL A 9 -13.88 -10.56 2.23
N LEU A 10 -12.68 -10.84 2.75
CA LEU A 10 -12.47 -11.10 4.17
C LEU A 10 -12.84 -9.91 5.06
N LEU A 11 -12.41 -8.70 4.69
CA LEU A 11 -12.79 -7.49 5.44
C LEU A 11 -14.30 -7.25 5.42
N ARG A 12 -14.95 -7.42 4.25
CA ARG A 12 -16.41 -7.29 4.14
C ARG A 12 -17.17 -8.32 4.97
N LYS A 13 -16.70 -9.58 5.01
CA LYS A 13 -17.31 -10.63 5.85
C LYS A 13 -17.23 -10.29 7.33
N MET A 14 -16.08 -9.78 7.78
CA MET A 14 -15.92 -9.34 9.17
C MET A 14 -16.76 -8.10 9.50
N ASP A 15 -16.83 -7.12 8.60
CA ASP A 15 -17.68 -5.94 8.77
C ASP A 15 -19.16 -6.35 8.93
N ARG A 16 -19.65 -7.26 8.08
CA ARG A 16 -21.01 -7.81 8.18
C ARG A 16 -21.27 -8.54 9.50
N ARG A 17 -20.31 -9.36 9.97
CA ARG A 17 -20.48 -10.10 11.24
C ARG A 17 -20.55 -9.15 12.44
N ILE A 18 -19.72 -8.11 12.44
CA ILE A 18 -19.76 -7.07 13.49
C ILE A 18 -21.09 -6.33 13.48
N GLU A 19 -21.64 -6.04 12.31
CA GLU A 19 -22.93 -5.36 12.17
C GLU A 19 -24.10 -6.23 12.63
N LEU A 20 -24.10 -7.52 12.29
CA LEU A 20 -25.13 -8.47 12.76
C LEU A 20 -25.11 -8.64 14.29
N LEU A 21 -23.93 -8.73 14.90
CA LEU A 21 -23.80 -8.81 16.36
C LEU A 21 -24.23 -7.52 17.06
N ARG A 22 -24.20 -6.37 16.39
CA ARG A 22 -24.74 -5.11 16.93
C ARG A 22 -26.26 -5.06 16.87
N LEU A 23 -26.85 -5.42 15.73
CA LEU A 23 -28.30 -5.43 15.56
C LEU A 23 -28.97 -6.41 16.54
N ARG A 24 -28.40 -7.61 16.69
CA ARG A 24 -28.89 -8.60 17.68
C ARG A 24 -28.91 -8.05 19.12
N ARG A 25 -27.99 -7.14 19.46
CA ARG A 25 -27.95 -6.47 20.77
C ARG A 25 -29.03 -5.41 20.93
N GLU A 26 -29.33 -4.67 19.87
CA GLU A 26 -30.35 -3.61 19.86
C GLU A 26 -31.77 -4.21 20.00
N ASP A 27 -32.01 -5.38 19.41
CA ASP A 27 -33.29 -6.09 19.51
C ASP A 27 -33.58 -6.61 20.93
N CYS A 28 -32.55 -7.03 21.68
CA CYS A 28 -32.68 -7.46 23.08
C CYS A 28 -32.84 -6.31 24.08
N SER A 29 -32.50 -5.07 23.70
CA SER A 29 -32.59 -3.89 24.60
C SER A 29 -33.90 -3.10 24.43
N SER A 30 -34.73 -3.44 23.44
CA SER A 30 -35.92 -2.66 23.06
C SER A 30 -37.25 -3.34 23.42
N GLY A 31 -37.21 -4.55 23.97
CA GLY A 31 -38.40 -5.33 24.28
C GLY A 31 -38.54 -5.67 25.75
N SER A 32 -39.07 -4.75 26.57
CA SER A 32 -39.98 -5.12 27.65
C SER A 32 -40.71 -3.90 28.21
N SER A 33 -41.97 -3.76 27.83
CA SER A 33 -43.03 -3.19 28.66
C SER A 33 -44.04 -4.30 28.90
N SER A 34 -44.36 -4.48 30.19
CA SER A 34 -45.40 -5.31 30.83
C SER A 34 -45.20 -6.82 31.01
N GLU A 35 -45.00 -7.16 32.29
CA GLU A 35 -45.67 -8.21 33.10
C GLU A 35 -45.14 -9.65 33.09
N ASP A 36 -44.56 -9.99 34.24
CA ASP A 36 -44.59 -11.25 34.99
C ASP A 36 -44.29 -12.55 34.25
N THR A 37 -43.02 -12.96 34.31
CA THR A 37 -42.67 -14.38 34.35
C THR A 37 -41.29 -14.55 34.97
N GLU A 38 -41.23 -15.29 36.07
CA GLU A 38 -40.00 -15.80 36.71
C GLU A 38 -39.31 -16.77 35.74
N SER A 39 -38.63 -16.24 34.73
CA SER A 39 -37.79 -17.01 33.83
C SER A 39 -36.35 -16.83 34.31
N SER A 40 -35.79 -17.90 34.89
CA SER A 40 -34.36 -18.06 35.11
C SER A 40 -33.67 -17.97 33.74
N SER A 41 -33.38 -16.75 33.33
CA SER A 41 -32.71 -16.42 32.08
C SER A 41 -31.23 -16.65 32.31
N ASP A 42 -30.74 -17.73 31.73
CA ASP A 42 -29.33 -18.07 31.66
C ASP A 42 -28.57 -16.90 31.00
N SER A 43 -27.99 -16.04 31.83
CA SER A 43 -27.25 -14.84 31.42
C SER A 43 -25.90 -15.16 30.79
N SER A 44 -25.62 -16.44 30.53
CA SER A 44 -24.36 -16.93 30.01
C SER A 44 -24.14 -16.65 28.52
N ASP A 45 -25.20 -16.41 27.74
CA ASP A 45 -25.08 -16.28 26.27
C ASP A 45 -24.62 -14.87 25.84
N THR A 46 -24.98 -13.82 26.60
CA THR A 46 -24.60 -12.43 26.27
C THR A 46 -23.11 -12.16 26.47
N SER A 47 -22.50 -12.80 27.48
CA SER A 47 -21.06 -12.66 27.78
C SER A 47 -20.17 -13.24 26.65
N SER A 48 -20.62 -14.34 26.05
CA SER A 48 -19.92 -15.00 24.93
C SER A 48 -19.90 -14.11 23.68
N GLU A 49 -21.03 -13.47 23.37
CA GLU A 49 -21.16 -12.59 22.20
C GLU A 49 -20.39 -11.27 22.35
N GLU A 50 -20.34 -10.70 23.56
CA GLU A 50 -19.53 -9.50 23.84
C GLU A 50 -18.03 -9.79 23.65
N CYS A 51 -17.58 -10.98 24.09
CA CYS A 51 -16.21 -11.43 23.86
C CYS A 51 -15.93 -11.63 22.36
N GLU A 52 -16.86 -12.24 21.60
CA GLU A 52 -16.75 -12.41 20.14
C GLU A 52 -16.64 -11.06 19.42
N LEU A 53 -17.49 -10.10 19.78
CA LEU A 53 -17.53 -8.77 19.18
C LEU A 53 -16.19 -8.02 19.37
N ASP A 54 -15.60 -8.08 20.56
CA ASP A 54 -14.34 -7.42 20.86
C ASP A 54 -13.12 -8.11 20.22
N ILE A 55 -13.13 -9.44 20.13
CA ILE A 55 -12.16 -10.20 19.34
C ILE A 55 -12.23 -9.79 17.86
N LEU A 56 -13.43 -9.68 17.28
CA LEU A 56 -13.64 -9.28 15.89
C LEU A 56 -13.21 -7.84 15.62
N LYS A 57 -13.52 -6.89 16.52
CA LYS A 57 -13.05 -5.49 16.42
C LYS A 57 -11.52 -5.43 16.44
N THR A 58 -10.89 -6.18 17.34
CA THR A 58 -9.43 -6.21 17.48
C THR A 58 -8.76 -6.78 16.25
N ARG A 59 -9.26 -7.92 15.75
CA ARG A 59 -8.80 -8.55 14.51
C ARG A 59 -9.00 -7.64 13.30
N ARG A 60 -10.12 -6.94 13.21
CA ARG A 60 -10.40 -5.97 12.15
C ARG A 60 -9.41 -4.81 12.17
N ARG A 61 -9.11 -4.26 13.35
CA ARG A 61 -8.12 -3.18 13.51
C ARG A 61 -6.73 -3.62 13.07
N PHE A 62 -6.32 -4.83 13.47
CA PHE A 62 -5.06 -5.42 13.03
C PHE A 62 -5.00 -5.58 11.50
N LEU A 63 -6.03 -6.17 10.89
CA LEU A 63 -6.10 -6.38 9.44
C LEU A 63 -6.08 -5.07 8.65
N ARG A 64 -6.73 -4.00 9.14
CA ARG A 64 -6.67 -2.67 8.50
C ARG A 64 -5.28 -2.02 8.57
N ARG A 65 -4.49 -2.35 9.59
CA ARG A 65 -3.10 -1.90 9.74
C ARG A 65 -2.13 -2.73 8.90
N CYS A 66 -2.46 -3.97 8.58
CA CYS A 66 -1.65 -4.77 7.66
C CYS A 66 -1.58 -4.11 6.28
N LEU A 67 -0.39 -3.63 5.91
CA LEU A 67 -0.09 -3.06 4.59
C LEU A 67 -0.51 -3.99 3.43
N TYR A 68 -0.46 -5.30 3.68
CA TYR A 68 -0.85 -6.33 2.73
C TYR A 68 -2.34 -6.34 2.40
N LEU A 69 -3.23 -5.78 3.23
CA LEU A 69 -4.67 -5.72 2.97
C LEU A 69 -5.12 -4.38 2.37
N ARG A 70 -4.22 -3.39 2.31
CA ARG A 70 -4.50 -2.12 1.66
C ARG A 70 -4.43 -2.27 0.14
N LYS A 71 -5.22 -1.45 -0.57
CA LYS A 71 -5.12 -1.31 -2.03
C LYS A 71 -3.68 -0.91 -2.35
N ARG A 72 -2.97 -1.75 -3.12
CA ARG A 72 -1.63 -1.41 -3.58
C ARG A 72 -1.72 -0.15 -4.42
N SER A 73 -1.03 0.91 -4.02
CA SER A 73 -0.76 2.02 -4.92
C SER A 73 0.16 1.52 -6.02
N LEU A 74 -0.13 1.91 -7.26
CA LEU A 74 0.82 1.71 -8.35
C LEU A 74 2.03 2.57 -8.01
N VAL A 75 3.15 1.92 -7.70
CA VAL A 75 4.43 2.61 -7.61
C VAL A 75 4.95 2.73 -9.04
N PRO A 76 5.13 3.95 -9.57
CA PRO A 76 5.70 4.13 -10.90
C PRO A 76 7.04 3.40 -10.97
N LYS A 77 7.21 2.55 -11.98
CA LYS A 77 8.51 1.92 -12.24
C LYS A 77 9.49 2.99 -12.71
N ILE A 78 10.78 2.79 -12.45
CA ILE A 78 11.86 3.69 -12.93
C ILE A 78 11.74 3.96 -14.43
N SER A 79 11.31 2.98 -15.24
CA SER A 79 11.11 3.16 -16.69
C SER A 79 10.09 4.26 -17.00
N HIS A 80 8.98 4.30 -16.25
CA HIS A 80 7.97 5.35 -16.39
C HIS A 80 8.53 6.72 -16.00
N PHE A 81 9.41 6.78 -14.99
CA PHE A 81 10.05 8.03 -14.58
C PHE A 81 10.88 8.61 -15.72
N VAL A 82 11.66 7.78 -16.41
CA VAL A 82 12.51 8.27 -17.50
C VAL A 82 11.68 8.72 -18.69
N ASP A 83 10.72 7.92 -19.14
CA ASP A 83 9.93 8.26 -20.33
C ASP A 83 9.06 9.51 -20.14
N THR A 84 8.54 9.73 -18.93
CA THR A 84 7.55 10.78 -18.66
C THR A 84 8.09 11.99 -17.90
N ILE A 85 9.14 11.84 -17.10
CA ILE A 85 9.66 12.90 -16.24
C ILE A 85 10.95 13.46 -16.84
N LEU A 86 11.87 12.63 -17.37
CA LEU A 86 13.10 13.14 -17.99
C LEU A 86 12.83 14.06 -19.18
N SER A 87 11.94 13.62 -20.09
CA SER A 87 11.54 14.38 -21.27
C SER A 87 10.84 15.70 -20.93
N ARG A 88 10.43 15.89 -19.68
CA ARG A 88 9.75 17.08 -19.16
C ARG A 88 10.59 17.87 -18.17
N LEU A 89 11.81 17.43 -17.85
CA LEU A 89 12.70 18.16 -16.94
C LEU A 89 13.36 19.30 -17.71
N ASN A 90 13.11 20.53 -17.25
CA ASN A 90 13.89 21.69 -17.69
C ASN A 90 15.36 21.51 -17.30
N ASP A 91 16.29 22.04 -18.10
CA ASP A 91 17.75 21.89 -17.91
C ASP A 91 18.23 22.24 -16.50
N VAL A 92 17.60 23.23 -15.85
CA VAL A 92 17.90 23.60 -14.46
C VAL A 92 17.61 22.45 -13.49
N ARG A 93 16.42 21.82 -13.62
CA ARG A 93 16.04 20.68 -12.78
C ARG A 93 16.87 19.46 -13.12
N PHE A 94 17.12 19.23 -14.41
CA PHE A 94 17.98 18.15 -14.88
C PHE A 94 19.38 18.24 -14.25
N LYS A 95 19.98 19.43 -14.25
CA LYS A 95 21.28 19.68 -13.62
C LYS A 95 21.26 19.45 -12.12
N VAL A 96 20.17 19.79 -11.43
CA VAL A 96 20.05 19.53 -9.98
C VAL A 96 19.95 18.03 -9.70
N ASP A 97 19.07 17.34 -10.43
CA ASP A 97 18.74 15.94 -10.15
C ASP A 97 19.82 14.97 -10.63
N LEU A 98 20.48 15.26 -11.76
CA LEU A 98 21.47 14.38 -12.40
C LEU A 98 22.91 14.92 -12.28
N ARG A 99 23.09 16.11 -11.69
CA ARG A 99 24.39 16.78 -11.49
C ARG A 99 25.19 17.05 -12.77
N MET A 100 24.53 17.05 -13.91
CA MET A 100 25.14 17.30 -15.22
C MET A 100 24.15 17.97 -16.16
N TYR A 101 24.66 18.66 -17.18
CA TYR A 101 23.78 19.21 -18.21
C TYR A 101 23.27 18.11 -19.15
N THR A 102 22.10 18.35 -19.72
CA THR A 102 21.37 17.49 -20.65
C THR A 102 22.24 17.08 -21.84
N GLU A 103 22.95 18.03 -22.43
CA GLU A 103 23.87 17.81 -23.56
C GLU A 103 25.00 16.82 -23.23
N PHE A 104 25.66 16.99 -22.09
CA PHE A 104 26.73 16.08 -21.64
C PHE A 104 26.17 14.71 -21.26
N PHE A 105 24.96 14.65 -20.73
CA PHE A 105 24.32 13.38 -20.42
C PHE A 105 24.05 12.57 -21.68
N VAL A 106 23.52 13.21 -22.73
CA VAL A 106 23.23 12.55 -24.01
C VAL A 106 24.53 12.10 -24.68
N ASP A 107 25.54 12.97 -24.77
CA ASP A 107 26.84 12.61 -25.36
C ASP A 107 27.51 11.45 -24.60
N LEU A 108 27.47 11.48 -23.26
CA LEU A 108 28.00 10.37 -22.45
C LEU A 108 27.23 9.07 -22.69
N ALA A 109 25.91 9.12 -22.75
CA ALA A 109 25.08 7.94 -22.97
C ALA A 109 25.34 7.30 -24.34
N ASP A 110 25.53 8.11 -25.39
CA ASP A 110 25.81 7.65 -26.75
C ASP A 110 27.19 7.01 -26.85
N ARG A 111 28.21 7.62 -26.22
CA ARG A 111 29.56 7.03 -26.13
C ARG A 111 29.54 5.67 -25.43
N LEU A 112 28.77 5.55 -24.35
CA LEU A 112 28.66 4.31 -23.59
C LEU A 112 27.85 3.23 -24.33
N ALA A 113 26.84 3.59 -25.11
CA ALA A 113 26.06 2.66 -25.94
C ALA A 113 26.93 1.90 -26.98
N GLY A 114 28.06 2.49 -27.36
CA GLY A 114 29.08 1.86 -28.20
C GLY A 114 29.82 0.69 -27.55
N HIS A 115 29.87 0.64 -26.21
CA HIS A 115 30.79 -0.22 -25.49
C HIS A 115 30.24 -1.64 -25.27
N ARG A 116 31.12 -2.65 -25.35
CA ARG A 116 30.73 -4.08 -25.31
C ARG A 116 29.98 -4.48 -24.04
N VAL A 117 30.31 -3.84 -22.90
CA VAL A 117 29.65 -4.09 -21.60
C VAL A 117 28.15 -3.81 -21.64
N PHE A 118 27.72 -2.83 -22.45
CA PHE A 118 26.32 -2.43 -22.58
C PHE A 118 25.58 -3.15 -23.72
N ARG A 119 26.26 -4.02 -24.46
CA ARG A 119 25.71 -4.79 -25.59
C ARG A 119 25.48 -6.26 -25.25
N SER A 120 25.62 -6.65 -23.97
CA SER A 120 25.43 -8.03 -23.56
C SER A 120 23.96 -8.46 -23.71
N THR A 121 23.74 -9.53 -24.47
CA THR A 121 22.44 -10.18 -24.68
C THR A 121 22.36 -11.58 -24.07
N ILE A 122 23.40 -12.01 -23.34
CA ILE A 122 23.64 -13.41 -22.98
C ILE A 122 22.64 -13.94 -21.93
N GLN A 123 22.17 -13.10 -21.00
CA GLN A 123 21.11 -13.43 -20.04
C GLN A 123 20.34 -12.16 -19.69
N ASN A 124 19.14 -12.03 -20.27
CA ASN A 124 18.29 -10.84 -20.28
C ASN A 124 18.86 -9.64 -21.07
N PRO A 125 18.06 -9.02 -21.96
CA PRO A 125 18.46 -7.78 -22.60
C PRO A 125 18.65 -6.71 -21.53
N GLN A 126 19.83 -6.11 -21.50
CA GLN A 126 20.11 -4.98 -20.63
C GLN A 126 19.18 -3.81 -20.96
N ARG A 127 18.84 -3.01 -19.95
CA ARG A 127 18.08 -1.77 -20.17
C ARG A 127 18.93 -0.78 -20.99
N PRO A 128 18.31 0.10 -21.79
CA PRO A 128 19.00 1.20 -22.46
C PRO A 128 20.01 1.91 -21.56
N VAL A 129 21.18 2.24 -22.11
CA VAL A 129 22.27 2.89 -21.36
C VAL A 129 21.82 4.17 -20.69
N GLN A 130 20.96 4.95 -21.36
CA GLN A 130 20.36 6.16 -20.81
C GLN A 130 19.62 5.90 -19.49
N LEU A 131 18.85 4.80 -19.40
CA LEU A 131 18.14 4.41 -18.18
C LEU A 131 19.11 4.01 -17.07
N GLN A 132 20.14 3.24 -17.41
CA GLN A 132 21.15 2.80 -16.44
C GLN A 132 21.92 3.99 -15.87
N LEU A 133 22.34 4.90 -16.75
CA LEU A 133 23.09 6.10 -16.40
C LEU A 133 22.25 7.02 -15.51
N MET A 134 20.98 7.26 -15.87
CA MET A 134 20.07 8.02 -15.02
C MET A 134 19.93 7.44 -13.63
N VAL A 135 19.73 6.12 -13.50
CA VAL A 135 19.59 5.52 -12.16
C VAL A 135 20.87 5.69 -11.35
N ALA A 136 22.03 5.61 -12.00
CA ALA A 136 23.33 5.77 -11.37
C ALA A 136 23.62 7.22 -10.95
N THR A 137 23.20 8.21 -11.73
CA THR A 137 23.53 9.63 -11.48
C THR A 137 22.42 10.40 -10.79
N CYS A 138 21.17 9.92 -10.84
CA CYS A 138 20.04 10.59 -10.21
C CYS A 138 20.24 10.62 -8.70
N THR A 139 20.34 11.83 -8.14
CA THR A 139 20.25 12.02 -6.71
C THR A 139 18.81 11.79 -6.31
N TRP A 140 18.53 10.60 -5.81
CA TRP A 140 17.29 10.36 -5.10
C TRP A 140 17.29 11.32 -3.91
N PRO A 141 16.28 12.20 -3.75
CA PRO A 141 16.15 12.94 -2.51
C PRO A 141 16.11 11.87 -1.42
N ALA A 142 17.17 11.83 -0.60
CA ALA A 142 17.15 11.05 0.62
C ALA A 142 15.84 11.43 1.27
N LYS A 143 14.93 10.47 1.42
CA LYS A 143 13.70 10.70 2.18
C LYS A 143 14.19 11.20 3.52
N THR A 144 14.16 12.51 3.71
CA THR A 144 14.29 13.09 5.02
C THR A 144 13.20 12.38 5.80
N ALA A 145 13.64 11.68 6.83
CA ALA A 145 12.78 10.98 7.75
C ALA A 145 11.88 12.03 8.42
N SER A 146 10.82 12.43 7.73
CA SER A 146 9.66 13.08 8.33
C SER A 146 8.81 11.97 8.94
N CYS A 147 9.41 11.26 9.88
CA CYS A 147 8.71 10.64 10.99
C CYS A 147 8.79 11.65 12.13
N ARG A 148 8.22 12.84 11.93
CA ARG A 148 7.87 13.72 13.04
C ARG A 148 6.35 13.86 13.06
N ASN A 149 5.80 13.29 14.13
CA ASN A 149 4.58 13.66 14.82
C ASN A 149 3.26 13.26 14.17
N GLY A 150 2.59 12.31 14.82
CA GLY A 150 1.20 11.94 14.55
C GLY A 150 0.67 10.94 15.57
N ALA A 151 0.23 11.50 16.71
CA ALA A 151 -0.44 10.89 17.89
C ALA A 151 0.48 10.22 18.92
#